data_AF-A0A0D3H6Z0-F1
#
_entry.id   AF-A0A0D3H6Z0-F1
#
_cell.length_a   1.000
_cell.length_b   1.000
_cell.length_c   1.000
_cell.angle_alpha   90.00
_cell.angle_beta   90.00
_cell.angle_gamma   90.00
#
_symmetry.space_group_name_H-M   'P 1'
#
loop_
_entity.id
_entity.type
_entity.pdbx_description
1 polymer ?
#
loop_
_entity_poly.entity_id
_entity_poly.type
_entity_poly.pdbx_seq_one_letter_code
_entity_poly.pdbx_strand_id
1 'polypeptide(L)' 'MALGAPPLAFGGMGDKADWGDDFVRHLFDVCKEEIEAGNIPMGIFTTTGWKNVAFKFAEKSGDK' A
#
# COMPACT_ATOMS: atom_id res chain seq x y z
N MET A 1 -33.52 -28.44 23.02
CA MET A 1 -32.15 -28.52 22.49
C MET A 1 -32.07 -27.66 21.25
N ALA A 2 -31.40 -26.52 21.34
CA ALA A 2 -30.83 -25.81 20.19
C ALA A 2 -29.58 -25.11 20.72
N LEU A 3 -28.45 -25.80 20.65
CA LEU A 3 -27.15 -25.22 20.95
C LEU A 3 -26.86 -24.22 19.82
N GLY A 4 -26.97 -22.93 20.13
CA GLY A 4 -26.58 -21.87 19.20
C GLY A 4 -25.11 -22.05 18.84
N ALA A 5 -24.80 -22.07 17.54
CA ALA A 5 -23.43 -22.15 17.08
C ALA A 5 -22.62 -20.98 17.70
N PRO A 6 -21.36 -21.22 18.14
CA PRO A 6 -20.52 -20.12 18.59
C PRO A 6 -20.37 -19.13 17.42
N PRO A 7 -20.31 -17.81 17.69
CA PRO A 7 -20.00 -16.85 16.64
C PRO A 7 -18.70 -17.31 15.99
N LEU A 8 -18.75 -17.54 14.67
CA LEU A 8 -17.57 -17.83 13.89
C LEU A 8 -16.63 -16.66 14.13
N ALA A 9 -15.58 -16.90 14.93
CA ALA A 9 -14.50 -15.96 15.07
C ALA A 9 -13.88 -15.82 13.68
N PHE A 10 -14.35 -14.81 12.93
CA PHE A 10 -13.72 -14.40 11.69
C PHE A 10 -12.25 -14.18 12.01
N GLY A 11 -11.40 -14.85 11.24
CA GLY A 11 -9.99 -15.02 11.50
C GLY A 11 -9.28 -13.74 11.93
N GLY A 12 -8.30 -13.94 12.81
CA GLY A 12 -7.43 -12.97 13.46
C GLY A 12 -7.51 -11.53 12.95
N MET A 13 -7.71 -10.63 13.90
CA MET A 13 -7.38 -9.21 13.81
C MET A 13 -5.85 -9.06 13.72
N GLY A 14 -5.21 -9.73 12.76
CA GLY A 14 -3.83 -9.45 12.39
C GLY A 14 -3.78 -8.04 11.85
N ASP A 15 -2.81 -7.27 12.33
CA ASP A 15 -2.50 -5.90 11.96
C ASP A 15 -2.69 -5.68 10.45
N LYS A 16 -3.87 -5.21 10.06
CA LYS A 16 -4.09 -4.77 8.68
C LYS A 16 -3.38 -3.44 8.56
N ALA A 17 -2.60 -3.27 7.51
CA ALA A 17 -2.01 -1.98 7.21
C ALA A 17 -3.11 -0.91 7.19
N ASP A 18 -2.91 0.16 7.97
CA ASP A 18 -3.79 1.32 7.96
C ASP A 18 -3.48 2.14 6.71
N TRP A 19 -4.38 2.08 5.73
CA TRP A 19 -4.28 2.84 4.48
C TRP A 19 -5.07 4.15 4.60
N GLY A 20 -4.76 4.96 5.62
CA GLY A 20 -5.37 6.28 5.79
C GLY A 20 -5.18 7.20 4.58
N ASP A 21 -6.03 8.23 4.46
CA ASP A 21 -6.07 9.13 3.30
C ASP A 21 -4.70 9.79 3.01
N ASP A 22 -3.94 10.15 4.04
CA ASP A 22 -2.60 10.71 3.90
C ASP A 22 -1.61 9.70 3.30
N PHE A 23 -1.67 8.45 3.75
CA PHE A 23 -0.82 7.35 3.27
C PHE A 23 -1.13 7.03 1.80
N VAL A 24 -2.41 6.95 1.45
CA VAL A 24 -2.85 6.74 0.05
C VAL A 24 -2.43 7.92 -0.83
N ARG A 25 -2.58 9.16 -0.37
CA ARG A 25 -2.15 10.34 -1.11
C ARG A 25 -0.64 10.35 -1.37
N HIS A 26 0.16 10.05 -0.36
CA HIS A 26 1.62 9.94 -0.50
C HIS A 26 2.04 8.87 -1.50
N LEU A 27 1.37 7.71 -1.52
CA LEU A 27 1.64 6.67 -2.50
C LEU A 27 1.38 7.17 -3.92
N PHE A 28 0.23 7.81 -4.16
CA PHE A 28 -0.11 8.31 -5.49
C PHE A 28 0.76 9.47 -5.95
N ASP A 29 1.16 10.38 -5.04
CA ASP A 29 2.12 11.44 -5.35
C ASP A 29 3.45 10.86 -5.84
N VAL A 30 3.97 9.85 -5.14
CA VAL A 30 5.21 9.16 -5.52
C VAL A 30 5.07 8.43 -6.86
N CYS A 31 3.95 7.72 -7.07
CA CYS A 31 3.68 7.07 -8.36
C CYS A 31 3.65 8.09 -9.50
N LYS A 32 3.03 9.25 -9.31
CA LYS A 32 2.99 10.33 -10.30
C LYS A 32 4.39 10.86 -10.62
N GLU A 33 5.22 11.11 -9.60
CA GLU A 33 6.62 11.53 -9.80
C GLU A 33 7.40 10.53 -10.67
N GLU A 34 7.25 9.23 -10.42
CA GLU A 34 7.95 8.20 -11.20
C GLU A 34 7.41 8.05 -12.62
N ILE A 35 6.11 8.31 -12.82
CA ILE A 35 5.50 8.39 -14.15
C ILE A 35 6.10 9.55 -14.95
N GLU A 36 6.17 10.73 -14.34
CA GLU A 36 6.75 11.94 -14.95
C GLU A 36 8.26 11.78 -15.22
N ALA A 37 8.95 10.98 -14.41
CA ALA A 37 10.35 10.60 -14.62
C ALA A 37 10.57 9.57 -15.75
N GLY A 38 9.50 9.08 -16.39
CA GLY A 38 9.59 8.14 -17.51
C GLY A 38 9.81 6.68 -17.08
N ASN A 39 9.60 6.33 -15.82
CA ASN A 39 9.76 4.96 -15.34
C ASN A 39 8.58 4.03 -15.70
N ILE A 40 7.66 4.45 -16.57
CA ILE A 40 6.53 3.65 -17.07
C ILE A 40 6.50 3.48 -18.61
N PRO A 41 7.60 3.10 -19.28
CA PRO A 41 7.72 3.14 -20.74
C PRO A 41 6.66 2.30 -21.49
N MET A 42 6.06 1.31 -20.83
CA MET A 42 5.01 0.44 -21.38
C MET A 42 3.73 0.42 -20.53
N GLY A 43 3.50 1.47 -19.73
CA GLY A 43 2.38 1.51 -18.78
C GLY A 43 2.58 0.64 -17.53
N ILE A 44 3.78 0.08 -17.35
CA ILE A 44 4.19 -0.68 -16.17
C ILE A 44 5.47 -0.04 -15.64
N PHE A 45 5.55 0.14 -14.32
CA PHE A 45 6.78 0.60 -13.69
C PHE A 45 7.94 -0.35 -13.99
N THR A 46 9.07 0.22 -14.38
CA THR A 46 10.33 -0.52 -14.44
C THR A 46 10.72 -1.02 -13.05
N THR A 47 11.67 -1.95 -12.98
CA THR A 47 12.26 -2.38 -11.69
C THR A 47 12.81 -1.19 -10.90
N THR A 48 13.40 -0.21 -11.59
CA THR A 48 13.87 1.04 -10.97
C THR A 48 12.70 1.88 -10.46
N GLY A 49 11.65 2.03 -11.25
CA GLY A 49 10.42 2.71 -10.85
C GLY A 49 9.84 2.13 -9.56
N TRP A 50 9.68 0.80 -9.48
CA TRP A 50 9.17 0.16 -8.26
C TRP A 50 10.07 0.36 -7.04
N LYS A 51 11.40 0.28 -7.21
CA LYS A 51 12.35 0.54 -6.12
C LYS A 51 12.26 1.99 -5.63
N ASN A 52 12.15 2.93 -6.57
CA ASN A 52 11.99 4.34 -6.24
C ASN A 52 10.65 4.62 -5.54
N VAL A 53 9.56 4.00 -6.01
CA VAL A 53 8.25 4.11 -5.35
C VAL A 53 8.36 3.65 -3.89
N ALA A 54 8.91 2.46 -3.64
CA ALA A 54 9.07 1.95 -2.28
C ALA A 54 9.95 2.86 -1.40
N PHE A 55 11.08 3.33 -1.93
CA PHE A 55 12.02 4.19 -1.20
C PHE A 55 11.40 5.54 -0.85
N LYS A 56 10.90 6.27 -1.85
CA LYS A 56 10.32 7.61 -1.67
C LYS A 56 9.05 7.55 -0.82
N PHE A 57 8.28 6.49 -0.94
CA PHE A 57 7.08 6.31 -0.13
C PHE A 57 7.42 6.15 1.35
N ALA A 58 8.39 5.31 1.70
CA ALA A 58 8.88 5.16 3.07
C ALA A 58 9.45 6.47 3.64
N GLU A 59 10.12 7.28 2.81
CA GLU A 59 10.58 8.61 3.22
C GLU A 59 9.42 9.56 3.57
N LYS A 60 8.30 9.51 2.82
CA LYS A 60 7.14 10.39 3.03
C LYS A 60 6.18 9.89 4.12
N SER A 61 6.00 8.59 4.27
CA SER A 61 5.09 8.00 5.27
C SER A 61 5.69 7.99 6.68
N GLY A 62 7.01 8.10 6.81
CA GLY A 62 7.68 8.08 8.11
C GLY A 62 7.78 6.69 8.74
N ASP A 63 7.31 5.65 8.05
CA ASP A 63 7.57 4.25 8.37
C ASP A 63 9.05 3.95 8.07
N LYS A 64 9.86 3.89 9.14
CA LYS A 64 11.25 3.42 9.12
C LYS A 64 11.37 2.12 9.89
#